data_AF-A0A959TM76-F1
#
_entry.id   AF-A0A959TM76-F1
#
_cell.length_a   1.000
_cell.length_b   1.000
_cell.length_c   1.000
_cell.angle_alpha   90.00
_cell.angle_beta   90.00
_cell.angle_gamma   90.00
#
_symmetry.space_group_name_H-M   'P 1'
#
loop_
_entity.id
_entity.type
_entity.pdbx_description
1 polymer ?
#
loop_
_entity_poly.entity_id
_entity_poly.type
_entity_poly.pdbx_seq_one_letter_code
_entity_poly.pdbx_strand_id
1 'polypeptide(L)' 'VRAAIAALPEERRKVFTLSRYEGLKYQEIADRLGISVKTVENQMGKALKTLRSELADLMPVLGWLLWISEGGG' A
#
# COMPACT_ATOMS: atom_id res chain seq x y z
N VAL A 1 -3.23 -0.13 10.15
CA VAL A 1 -3.62 -0.49 8.75
C VAL A 1 -4.96 0.12 8.32
N ARG A 2 -6.08 -0.10 9.04
CA ARG A 2 -7.40 0.45 8.65
C ARG A 2 -7.43 2.00 8.52
N ALA A 3 -6.77 2.72 9.42
CA ALA A 3 -6.67 4.18 9.36
C ALA A 3 -5.93 4.68 8.10
N ALA A 4 -4.83 4.03 7.74
CA ALA A 4 -4.06 4.36 6.54
C ALA A 4 -4.84 4.13 5.24
N ILE A 5 -5.73 3.12 5.21
CA ILE A 5 -6.65 2.90 4.07
C ILE A 5 -7.73 3.98 4.00
N ALA A 6 -8.20 4.48 5.15
CA ALA A 6 -9.18 5.56 5.21
C ALA A 6 -8.60 6.92 4.74
N ALA A 7 -7.30 7.13 4.95
CA ALA A 7 -6.57 8.31 4.47
C ALA A 7 -6.29 8.29 2.95
N LEU A 8 -6.52 7.17 2.27
CA LEU A 8 -6.36 7.10 0.82
C LEU A 8 -7.51 7.82 0.10
N PRO A 9 -7.23 8.51 -1.02
CA PRO A 9 -8.25 8.98 -1.94
C PRO A 9 -9.17 7.82 -2.36
N GLU A 10 -10.45 8.14 -2.54
CA GLU A 10 -11.51 7.14 -2.72
C GLU A 10 -11.21 6.12 -3.84
N GLU A 11 -10.63 6.57 -4.95
CA GLU A 11 -10.23 5.69 -6.06
C GLU A 11 -9.15 4.69 -5.67
N ARG A 12 -8.12 5.12 -4.92
CA ARG A 12 -7.03 4.24 -4.46
C ARG A 12 -7.54 3.21 -3.47
N ARG A 13 -8.44 3.64 -2.58
CA ARG A 13 -9.10 2.77 -1.62
C ARG A 13 -9.93 1.71 -2.34
N LYS A 14 -10.73 2.09 -3.34
CA LYS A 14 -11.53 1.15 -4.15
C LYS A 14 -10.65 0.09 -4.82
N VAL A 15 -9.60 0.51 -5.53
CA VAL A 15 -8.66 -0.43 -6.18
C VAL A 15 -8.02 -1.38 -5.16
N PHE A 16 -7.62 -0.87 -4.00
CA PHE A 16 -7.00 -1.69 -2.95
C PHE A 16 -7.98 -2.70 -2.38
N THR A 17 -9.22 -2.27 -2.14
CA THR A 17 -10.28 -3.13 -1.62
C THR A 17 -10.62 -4.23 -2.61
N LEU A 18 -10.84 -3.89 -3.88
CA LEU A 18 -11.16 -4.85 -4.93
C LEU A 18 -10.04 -5.89 -5.11
N SER A 19 -8.78 -5.47 -5.08
CA SER A 19 -7.63 -6.38 -5.21
C SER A 19 -7.44 -7.26 -3.97
N ARG A 20 -7.48 -6.70 -2.76
CA ARG A 20 -7.14 -7.43 -1.53
C ARG A 20 -8.29 -8.11 -0.81
N TYR A 21 -9.48 -7.55 -0.85
CA TYR A 21 -10.65 -8.14 -0.18
C TYR A 21 -11.49 -8.96 -1.16
N GLU A 22 -11.68 -8.48 -2.38
CA GLU A 22 -12.45 -9.22 -3.41
C GLU A 22 -11.56 -10.15 -4.25
N GLY A 23 -10.24 -10.03 -4.18
CA GLY A 23 -9.32 -10.92 -4.91
C GLY A 23 -9.32 -10.72 -6.43
N LEU A 24 -9.86 -9.60 -6.91
CA LEU A 24 -9.99 -9.31 -8.34
C LEU A 24 -8.62 -9.04 -8.98
N LYS A 25 -8.45 -9.51 -10.21
CA LYS A 25 -7.27 -9.20 -11.03
C LYS A 25 -7.32 -7.74 -11.50
N TYR A 26 -6.16 -7.18 -11.79
CA TYR A 26 -6.08 -5.77 -12.22
C TYR A 26 -6.87 -5.48 -13.49
N GLN A 27 -6.99 -6.46 -14.39
CA GLN A 27 -7.85 -6.39 -15.57
C GLN A 27 -9.33 -6.26 -15.19
N GLU A 28 -9.82 -7.10 -14.27
CA GLU A 28 -11.22 -7.07 -13.82
C GLU A 28 -11.55 -5.77 -13.08
N ILE A 29 -10.57 -5.24 -12.33
CA ILE A 29 -10.70 -3.94 -11.65
C ILE A 29 -10.75 -2.80 -12.68
N ALA A 30 -9.90 -2.86 -13.70
CA ALA A 30 -9.86 -1.89 -14.79
C ALA A 30 -11.21 -1.83 -15.53
N ASP A 31 -11.74 -3.00 -15.90
CA ASP A 31 -13.02 -3.14 -16.59
C ASP A 31 -14.18 -2.66 -15.70
N ARG A 32 -14.15 -3.00 -14.40
CA ARG A 32 -15.21 -2.60 -13.44
C ARG A 32 -15.22 -1.11 -13.12
N LEU A 33 -14.06 -0.47 -13.13
CA LEU A 33 -13.91 0.97 -12.87
C LEU A 33 -13.92 1.82 -14.15
N GLY A 34 -13.91 1.18 -15.33
CA GLY A 34 -13.85 1.88 -16.62
C GLY A 34 -12.53 2.63 -16.85
N ILE A 35 -11.44 2.16 -16.25
CA ILE A 35 -10.10 2.78 -16.36
C ILE A 35 -9.12 1.79 -16.98
N SER A 36 -7.95 2.27 -17.43
CA SER A 36 -6.92 1.37 -17.95
C SER A 36 -6.27 0.54 -16.84
N VAL A 37 -5.82 -0.68 -17.16
CA VAL A 37 -5.02 -1.52 -16.24
C VAL A 37 -3.78 -0.78 -15.74
N LYS A 38 -3.15 0.03 -16.60
CA LYS A 38 -2.01 0.88 -16.22
C LYS A 38 -2.38 1.92 -15.17
N THR A 39 -3.61 2.44 -15.20
CA THR A 39 -4.15 3.31 -14.15
C THR A 39 -4.33 2.54 -12.86
N VAL A 40 -4.85 1.31 -12.91
CA VAL A 40 -5.00 0.42 -11.74
C VAL A 40 -3.64 0.15 -11.09
N GLU A 41 -2.64 -0.23 -11.88
CA GLU A 41 -1.27 -0.45 -11.41
C GLU A 41 -0.68 0.79 -10.75
N ASN A 42 -0.83 1.96 -11.38
CA ASN A 42 -0.31 3.22 -10.84
C ASN A 42 -1.01 3.60 -9.52
N GLN A 43 -2.34 3.49 -9.47
CA GLN A 43 -3.10 3.72 -8.24
C GLN A 43 -2.70 2.73 -7.13
N MET A 44 -2.39 1.48 -7.50
CA MET A 44 -1.94 0.47 -6.55
C MET A 44 -0.52 0.67 -6.04
N GLY A 45 0.41 1.04 -6.92
CA GLY A 45 1.73 1.49 -6.51
C GLY A 45 1.67 2.66 -5.55
N LYS A 46 0.82 3.66 -5.83
CA LYS A 46 0.62 4.82 -4.94
C LYS A 46 0.00 4.43 -3.59
N ALA A 47 -1.04 3.59 -3.59
CA ALA A 47 -1.66 3.12 -2.36
C ALA A 47 -0.68 2.35 -1.47
N LEU A 48 0.09 1.43 -2.06
CA LEU A 48 1.13 0.67 -1.34
C LEU A 48 2.26 1.58 -0.84
N LYS A 49 2.65 2.59 -1.61
CA LYS A 49 3.65 3.58 -1.18
C LYS A 49 3.15 4.38 0.02
N THR A 50 1.90 4.84 0.01
CA THR A 50 1.29 5.51 1.17
C THR A 50 1.21 4.58 2.37
N LEU A 51 0.71 3.35 2.20
CA LEU A 51 0.66 2.36 3.28
C LEU A 51 2.06 2.04 3.85
N ARG A 52 3.07 1.94 2.99
CA ARG A 52 4.46 1.74 3.38
C ARG A 52 5.01 2.95 4.12
N SER A 53 4.67 4.18 3.75
CA SER A 53 5.12 5.38 4.45
C SER A 53 4.57 5.42 5.88
N GLU A 54 3.27 5.17 6.03
CA GLU A 54 2.58 5.09 7.33
C GLU A 54 3.13 3.96 8.21
N LEU A 55 3.57 2.86 7.61
CA LEU A 55 4.17 1.73 8.33
C LEU A 55 5.68 1.91 8.56
N ALA A 56 6.37 2.64 7.69
CA ALA A 56 7.80 2.93 7.80
C ALA A 56 8.09 3.90 8.95
N ASP A 57 7.13 4.76 9.31
CA ASP A 57 7.17 5.54 10.55
C ASP A 57 7.24 4.64 11.81
N LEU A 58 6.76 3.39 11.71
CA LEU A 58 6.87 2.39 12.78
C LEU A 58 8.16 1.55 12.69
N MET A 59 8.97 1.72 11.65
CA MET A 59 10.14 0.89 11.35
C MET A 59 11.51 1.39 11.85
N PRO A 60 11.76 2.61 12.38
CA PRO A 60 13.10 2.98 12.82
C PRO A 60 13.59 2.11 14.00
N VAL A 61 12.70 1.48 14.76
CA VAL A 61 13.04 0.57 15.87
C VAL A 61 13.83 -0.68 15.43
N LEU A 62 13.51 -1.28 14.27
CA LEU A 62 14.15 -2.54 13.86
C LEU A 62 15.57 -2.30 13.33
N GLY A 63 15.80 -1.19 12.62
CA GLY A 63 17.14 -0.78 12.21
C GLY A 63 18.03 -0.42 13.40
N TRP A 64 17.46 0.25 14.42
CA TRP A 64 18.18 0.59 15.65
C TRP A 64 18.49 -0.63 16.52
N LEU A 65 17.56 -1.60 16.62
CA LEU A 65 17.76 -2.84 17.37
C LEU A 65 18.80 -3.76 16.73
N LEU A 66 18.80 -3.89 15.40
CA LEU A 66 19.82 -4.64 14.67
C LEU A 66 21.20 -3.97 14.76
N TRP A 67 21.24 -2.63 14.79
CA TRP A 67 22.47 -1.86 14.98
C TRP A 67 23.02 -1.94 16.41
N ILE A 68 22.15 -2.02 17.44
CA ILE A 68 22.55 -2.25 18.84
C ILE A 68 23.07 -3.67 19.09
N SER A 69 22.53 -4.68 18.40
CA SER A 69 22.94 -6.07 18.64
C SER A 69 24.29 -6.46 18.03
N GLU A 70 24.75 -5.75 17.00
CA GLU A 70 26.02 -6.06 16.31
C GLU A 70 27.20 -5.15 16.74
N GLY A 71 27.06 -4.39 17.82
CA GLY A 71 28.18 -3.68 18.43
C GLY A 71 28.66 -2.46 17.64
N GLY A 72 28.03 -1.31 17.89
CA GLY A 72 28.56 -0.01 17.47
C GLY A 72 29.31 0.68 18.60
N GLY A 73 30.64 0.63 18.57
CA GLY A 73 31.55 1.48 19.37
C GLY A 73 32.28 0.78 20.51
#